data_AF-A0A920RFL2-F1
#
_entry.id   AF-A0A920RFL2-F1
#
_cell.length_a   1.000
_cell.length_b   1.000
_cell.length_c   1.000
_cell.angle_alpha   90.00
_cell.angle_beta   90.00
_cell.angle_gamma   90.00
#
_symmetry.space_group_name_H-M   'P 1'
#
loop_
_entity.id
_entity.type
_entity.pdbx_description
1 polymer ?
#
loop_
_entity_poly.entity_id
_entity_poly.type
_entity_poly.pdbx_seq_one_letter_code
_entity_poly.pdbx_strand_id
1 'polypeptide(L)'
;MGEGRTVIVTGARGGIGEATANKFLSLGDRVYGTDLSFDESSPHEYIEVVCDVTDSNAVSGVVERVMSETGRIDVLVNNAGIRVEKDVIDTTIEEWDRMMAVNLTAVFLGSKFCLPQC
;
A
#
# COMPACT_ATOMS: atom_id res chain seq x y z
N MET A 1 -17.81 -18.52 -12.76
CA MET A 1 -16.62 -18.12 -12.00
C MET A 1 -16.92 -16.73 -11.46
N GLY A 2 -16.80 -16.50 -10.15
CA GLY A 2 -17.17 -15.21 -9.54
C GLY A 2 -16.23 -14.08 -9.97
N GLU A 3 -16.64 -12.83 -9.75
CA GLU A 3 -15.76 -11.67 -9.89
C GLU A 3 -14.54 -11.81 -8.95
N GLY A 4 -13.36 -11.43 -9.43
CA GLY A 4 -12.14 -11.41 -8.63
C GLY A 4 -12.22 -10.40 -7.49
N ARG A 5 -11.38 -10.56 -6.47
CA ARG A 5 -11.36 -9.68 -5.29
C ARG A 5 -10.79 -8.31 -5.64
N THR A 6 -11.21 -7.27 -4.92
CA THR A 6 -10.52 -5.97 -4.92
C THR A 6 -9.43 -5.95 -3.86
N VAL A 7 -8.18 -5.79 -4.29
CA VAL A 7 -6.99 -5.87 -3.45
C VAL A 7 -6.22 -4.56 -3.47
N ILE A 8 -5.83 -4.06 -2.31
CA ILE A 8 -4.89 -2.94 -2.16
C ILE A 8 -3.57 -3.49 -1.61
N VAL A 9 -2.45 -3.19 -2.27
CA VAL A 9 -1.10 -3.55 -1.81
C VAL A 9 -0.27 -2.28 -1.67
N THR A 10 0.22 -1.99 -0.46
CA THR A 10 1.11 -0.83 -0.24
C THR A 10 2.58 -1.18 -0.46
N GLY A 11 3.40 -0.22 -0.88
CA GLY A 11 4.81 -0.45 -1.22
C GLY A 11 4.97 -1.37 -2.44
N ALA A 12 4.08 -1.21 -3.43
CA ALA A 12 3.95 -2.13 -4.55
C ALA A 12 4.95 -1.89 -5.67
N ARG A 13 5.71 -0.78 -5.69
CA ARG A 13 6.62 -0.42 -6.81
C ARG A 13 7.74 -1.43 -7.07
N GLY A 14 8.05 -2.30 -6.11
CA GLY A 14 9.08 -3.32 -6.31
C GLY A 14 9.11 -4.38 -5.22
N GLY A 15 10.01 -5.35 -5.38
CA GLY A 15 10.33 -6.35 -4.38
C GLY A 15 9.12 -7.21 -3.97
N ILE A 16 8.90 -7.36 -2.66
CA ILE A 16 7.82 -8.21 -2.13
C ILE A 16 6.44 -7.63 -2.46
N GLY A 17 6.29 -6.30 -2.46
CA GLY A 17 5.02 -5.66 -2.77
C GLY A 17 4.58 -5.93 -4.21
N GLU A 18 5.48 -5.72 -5.16
CA GLU A 18 5.23 -6.01 -6.59
C GLU A 18 4.93 -7.50 -6.80
N ALA A 19 5.75 -8.39 -6.24
CA ALA A 19 5.53 -9.83 -6.35
C ALA A 19 4.17 -10.26 -5.75
N THR A 20 3.75 -9.62 -4.65
CA THR A 20 2.45 -9.85 -4.02
C THR A 20 1.32 -9.37 -4.93
N ALA A 21 1.43 -8.15 -5.48
CA ALA A 21 0.45 -7.60 -6.40
C ALA A 21 0.29 -8.48 -7.65
N ASN A 22 1.40 -8.88 -8.27
CA ASN A 22 1.42 -9.80 -9.42
C ASN A 22 0.81 -11.16 -9.07
N LYS A 23 0.99 -11.64 -7.84
CA LYS A 23 0.37 -12.89 -7.42
C LYS A 23 -1.15 -12.78 -7.37
N PHE A 24 -1.70 -11.70 -6.82
CA PHE A 24 -3.15 -11.45 -6.82
C PHE A 24 -3.71 -11.29 -8.25
N LEU A 25 -3.02 -10.55 -9.12
CA LEU A 25 -3.39 -10.46 -10.54
C LEU A 25 -3.48 -11.85 -11.20
N SER A 26 -2.49 -12.73 -10.95
CA SER A 26 -2.49 -14.10 -11.50
C SER A 26 -3.65 -14.97 -11.02
N LEU A 27 -4.31 -14.59 -9.92
CA LEU A 27 -5.50 -15.26 -9.39
C LEU A 27 -6.81 -14.67 -9.94
N GLY A 28 -6.73 -13.67 -10.82
CA GLY A 28 -7.87 -12.98 -11.42
C GLY A 28 -8.42 -11.84 -10.57
N ASP A 29 -7.69 -11.40 -9.54
CA ASP A 29 -8.10 -10.29 -8.68
C ASP A 29 -7.81 -8.93 -9.35
N ARG A 30 -8.58 -7.90 -8.97
CA ARG A 30 -8.33 -6.52 -9.35
C ARG A 30 -7.43 -5.87 -8.30
N VAL A 31 -6.23 -5.45 -8.71
CA VAL A 31 -5.19 -5.01 -7.78
C VAL A 31 -4.90 -3.51 -7.95
N TYR A 32 -4.86 -2.81 -6.83
CA TYR A 32 -4.38 -1.44 -6.69
C TYR A 32 -3.04 -1.49 -5.94
N GLY A 33 -1.96 -1.20 -6.64
CA GLY A 33 -0.62 -1.10 -6.06
C GLY A 33 -0.33 0.35 -5.70
N THR A 34 0.01 0.62 -4.43
CA THR A 34 0.36 1.96 -3.98
C THR A 34 1.83 2.09 -3.62
N ASP A 35 2.43 3.24 -3.91
CA ASP A 35 3.81 3.57 -3.56
C ASP A 35 4.03 5.09 -3.65
N LEU A 36 5.20 5.59 -3.23
CA LEU A 36 5.54 7.02 -3.30
C LEU A 36 5.73 7.54 -4.73
N SER A 37 6.03 6.64 -5.67
CA SER A 37 6.18 6.96 -7.08
C SER A 37 6.08 5.69 -7.92
N PHE A 38 5.93 5.83 -9.24
CA PHE A 38 6.06 4.74 -10.21
C PHE A 38 6.87 5.23 -11.40
N ASP A 39 7.47 4.30 -12.15
CA ASP A 39 8.19 4.61 -13.37
C ASP A 39 7.24 4.52 -14.57
N GLU A 40 6.87 5.68 -15.12
CA GLU A 40 5.96 5.77 -16.27
C GLU A 40 6.50 5.04 -17.52
N SER A 41 7.81 4.83 -17.61
CA SER A 41 8.43 4.11 -18.74
C SER A 41 8.32 2.58 -18.63
N SER A 42 7.98 2.06 -17.45
CA SER A 42 7.82 0.64 -17.16
C SER A 42 6.60 0.40 -16.26
N PRO A 43 5.38 0.62 -16.79
CA PRO A 43 4.16 0.47 -16.01
C PRO A 43 3.90 -0.98 -15.63
N HIS A 44 3.33 -1.19 -14.46
CA HIS A 44 2.90 -2.50 -14.00
C HIS A 44 1.50 -2.86 -14.53
N GLU A 45 1.13 -4.14 -14.48
CA GLU A 45 -0.20 -4.61 -14.91
C GLU A 45 -1.32 -4.26 -13.92
N TYR A 46 -0.98 -4.02 -12.65
CA TYR A 46 -1.95 -3.55 -11.64
C TYR A 46 -2.16 -2.03 -11.75
N ILE A 47 -3.21 -1.55 -11.10
CA ILE A 47 -3.53 -0.11 -11.09
C ILE A 47 -2.55 0.58 -10.14
N GLU A 48 -1.62 1.35 -10.70
CA GLU A 48 -0.68 2.17 -9.94
C GLU A 48 -1.37 3.38 -9.30
N VAL A 49 -1.14 3.60 -8.01
CA VAL A 49 -1.67 4.74 -7.27
C VAL A 49 -0.58 5.37 -6.42
N VAL A 50 -0.15 6.58 -6.78
CA VAL A 50 0.83 7.32 -5.98
C VAL A 50 0.20 7.70 -4.63
N CYS A 51 0.82 7.28 -3.55
CA CYS A 51 0.35 7.49 -2.18
C CYS A 51 1.53 7.46 -1.20
N ASP A 52 1.70 8.55 -0.45
CA ASP A 52 2.47 8.49 0.79
C ASP A 52 1.58 7.88 1.89
N VAL A 53 1.93 6.66 2.29
CA VAL A 53 1.17 5.90 3.28
C VAL A 53 1.21 6.51 4.69
N THR A 54 2.09 7.49 4.92
CA THR A 54 2.15 8.25 6.18
C THR A 54 1.18 9.43 6.21
N ASP A 55 0.66 9.86 5.06
CA ASP A 55 -0.35 10.91 4.95
C ASP A 55 -1.77 10.31 5.05
N SER A 56 -2.44 10.61 6.16
CA SER A 56 -3.80 10.15 6.43
C SER A 56 -4.81 10.56 5.34
N ASN A 57 -4.67 11.74 4.74
CA ASN A 57 -5.60 12.20 3.69
C ASN A 57 -5.33 11.45 2.38
N ALA A 58 -4.06 11.23 2.05
CA ALA A 58 -3.68 10.45 0.88
C ALA A 58 -4.23 9.01 0.99
N VAL A 59 -4.05 8.36 2.13
CA VAL A 59 -4.58 7.00 2.36
C VAL A 59 -6.11 6.96 2.27
N SER A 60 -6.82 7.92 2.89
CA SER A 60 -8.29 8.00 2.77
C SER A 60 -8.71 8.17 1.31
N GLY A 61 -8.04 9.04 0.55
CA GLY A 61 -8.33 9.27 -0.86
C GLY A 61 -8.13 8.03 -1.74
N VAL A 62 -7.13 7.19 -1.45
CA VAL A 62 -6.96 5.90 -2.12
C VAL A 62 -8.15 4.99 -1.85
N VAL A 63 -8.56 4.84 -0.59
CA VAL A 63 -9.69 3.97 -0.20
C VAL A 63 -10.98 4.46 -0.85
N GLU A 64 -11.26 5.77 -0.79
CA GLU A 64 -12.43 6.38 -1.44
C GLU A 64 -12.45 6.12 -2.94
N ARG A 65 -11.30 6.29 -3.61
CA ARG A 65 -11.16 5.99 -5.04
C ARG A 65 -11.48 4.52 -5.32
N VAL A 66 -10.85 3.58 -4.61
CA VAL A 66 -11.07 2.14 -4.81
C VAL A 66 -12.54 1.77 -4.59
N MET A 67 -13.17 2.33 -3.55
CA MET A 67 -14.59 2.13 -3.28
C MET A 67 -15.48 2.70 -4.38
N SER A 68 -15.18 3.89 -4.91
CA SER A 68 -15.94 4.46 -6.02
C SER A 68 -15.84 3.66 -7.31
N GLU A 69 -14.68 3.04 -7.57
CA GLU A 69 -14.42 2.28 -8.79
C GLU A 69 -14.96 0.84 -8.74
N THR A 70 -15.00 0.24 -7.55
CA THR A 70 -15.26 -1.21 -7.40
C THR A 70 -16.40 -1.54 -6.44
N GLY A 71 -16.81 -0.61 -5.58
CA GLY A 71 -17.84 -0.80 -4.55
C GLY A 71 -17.42 -1.69 -3.38
N ARG A 72 -16.17 -2.18 -3.31
CA ARG A 72 -15.71 -3.11 -2.28
C ARG A 72 -14.18 -3.08 -2.10
N ILE A 73 -13.72 -3.46 -0.91
CA ILE A 73 -12.31 -3.80 -0.64
C ILE A 73 -12.29 -5.14 0.09
N ASP A 74 -11.65 -6.14 -0.52
CA ASP A 74 -11.62 -7.50 0.02
C ASP A 74 -10.32 -7.82 0.77
N VAL A 75 -9.22 -7.21 0.32
CA VAL A 75 -7.88 -7.48 0.85
C VAL A 75 -7.09 -6.19 0.92
N LEU A 76 -6.52 -5.93 2.10
CA LEU A 76 -5.48 -4.95 2.31
C LEU A 76 -4.17 -5.67 2.65
N VAL A 77 -3.11 -5.38 1.91
CA VAL A 77 -1.75 -5.81 2.23
C VAL A 77 -0.96 -4.58 2.64
N ASN A 78 -0.73 -4.43 3.95
CA ASN A 78 0.20 -3.45 4.49
C ASN A 78 1.64 -3.96 4.32
N ASN A 79 2.24 -3.70 3.17
CA ASN A 79 3.61 -4.13 2.85
C ASN A 79 4.62 -2.98 2.85
N ALA A 80 4.18 -1.73 2.64
CA ALA A 80 5.07 -0.57 2.71
C ALA A 80 5.85 -0.57 4.04
N GLY A 81 7.17 -0.43 3.93
CA GLY A 81 8.07 -0.51 5.07
C GLY A 81 9.47 0.03 4.73
N ILE A 82 10.12 0.61 5.72
CA ILE A 82 11.52 1.04 5.63
C ILE A 82 12.32 0.47 6.80
N ARG A 83 13.64 0.43 6.64
CA ARG A 83 14.57 0.02 7.69
C ARG A 83 15.67 1.07 7.82
N VAL A 84 16.02 1.41 9.06
CA VAL A 84 17.25 2.12 9.40
C VAL A 84 18.25 1.09 9.90
N GLU A 85 19.41 1.02 9.26
CA GLU A 85 20.48 0.07 9.59
C GLU A 85 21.58 0.79 10.36
N LYS A 86 21.32 1.03 11.65
CA LYS A 86 22.24 1.67 12.58
C LYS A 86 22.12 1.05 13.96
N ASP A 87 23.14 1.23 14.77
CA ASP A 87 23.04 0.97 16.20
C ASP A 87 22.06 1.97 16.85
N VAL A 88 21.44 1.55 17.96
CA VAL A 88 20.43 2.36 18.65
C VAL A 88 20.96 3.72 19.11
N ILE A 89 22.24 3.79 19.48
CA ILE A 89 22.90 5.02 19.93
C ILE A 89 23.17 6.02 18.80
N ASP A 90 23.18 5.54 17.55
CA ASP A 90 23.44 6.33 16.35
C ASP A 90 22.18 6.62 15.54
N THR A 91 21.05 6.04 15.94
CA THR A 91 19.75 6.27 15.30
C THR A 91 19.18 7.59 15.80
N THR A 92 18.90 8.52 14.89
CA THR A 92 18.32 9.81 15.29
C THR A 92 16.83 9.68 15.57
N ILE A 93 16.25 10.64 16.29
CA ILE A 93 14.81 10.68 16.54
C ILE A 93 14.03 10.80 15.23
N GLU A 94 14.54 11.57 14.27
CA GLU A 94 13.90 11.74 12.97
C GLU A 94 13.87 10.44 12.16
N GLU A 95 14.94 9.64 12.23
CA GLU A 95 15.01 8.32 11.60
C GLU A 95 14.04 7.32 12.25
N TRP A 96 13.98 7.33 13.59
CA TRP A 96 13.03 6.55 14.35
C TRP A 96 11.59 6.94 14.02
N ASP A 97 11.26 8.22 14.07
CA ASP A 97 9.91 8.73 13.79
C ASP A 97 9.48 8.40 12.36
N ARG A 98 10.40 8.49 11.40
CA ARG A 98 10.13 8.07 10.02
C ARG A 98 9.85 6.58 9.92
N MET A 99 10.64 5.73 10.60
CA MET A 99 10.35 4.28 10.66
C MET A 99 8.99 4.02 11.30
N MET A 100 8.65 4.68 12.39
CA MET A 100 7.36 4.52 13.06
C MET A 100 6.20 5.00 12.19
N ALA A 101 6.37 6.11 11.48
CA ALA A 101 5.37 6.63 10.55
C ALA A 101 5.07 5.62 9.43
N VAL A 102 6.09 5.05 8.79
CA VAL A 102 5.91 4.10 7.68
C VAL A 102 5.54 2.70 8.16
N ASN A 103 6.20 2.17 9.19
CA ASN A 103 6.06 0.76 9.56
C ASN A 103 4.91 0.50 10.53
N LEU A 104 4.44 1.52 11.26
CA LEU A 104 3.36 1.37 12.24
C LEU A 104 2.17 2.27 11.94
N THR A 105 2.38 3.59 11.85
CA THR A 105 1.27 4.53 11.63
C THR A 105 0.57 4.25 10.31
N ALA A 106 1.31 3.98 9.22
CA ALA A 106 0.72 3.62 7.94
C ALA A 106 -0.15 2.35 8.00
N VAL A 107 0.27 1.32 8.74
CA VAL A 107 -0.50 0.08 8.95
C VAL A 107 -1.82 0.40 9.66
N PHE A 108 -1.77 1.25 10.68
CA PHE A 108 -2.96 1.74 11.38
C PHE A 108 -3.89 2.52 10.44
N LEU A 109 -3.36 3.45 9.64
CA LEU A 109 -4.15 4.26 8.71
C LEU A 109 -4.82 3.38 7.64
N GLY A 110 -4.07 2.51 6.98
CA GLY A 110 -4.61 1.59 5.98
C GLY A 110 -5.75 0.74 6.57
N SER A 111 -5.52 0.14 7.74
CA SER A 111 -6.53 -0.67 8.42
C SER A 111 -7.75 0.15 8.84
N LYS A 112 -7.54 1.34 9.40
CA LYS A 112 -8.60 2.25 9.85
C LYS A 112 -9.55 2.63 8.71
N PHE A 113 -9.01 2.92 7.53
CA PHE A 113 -9.81 3.38 6.40
C PHE A 113 -10.41 2.23 5.57
N CYS A 114 -9.73 1.08 5.47
CA CYS A 114 -10.25 -0.07 4.72
C CYS A 114 -11.32 -0.86 5.50
N LEU A 115 -11.15 -1.10 6.81
CA LEU A 115 -12.06 -1.96 7.57
C LEU A 115 -13.55 -1.55 7.54
N PRO A 116 -13.91 -0.26 7.58
CA PRO A 116 -15.32 0.15 7.51
C PRO A 116 -16.00 -0.15 6.16
N GLN A 117 -15.23 -0.52 5.14
CA GLN A 117 -15.72 -0.75 3.78
C GLN A 117 -15.96 -2.23 3.46
N CYS A 118 -15.62 -3.13 4.40
CA CYS A 118 -15.80 -4.57 4.29
C CYS A 118 -17.21 -5.03 4.68
#